data_AF-A0A5B9Y8U7-F1
#
_entry.id   AF-A0A5B9Y8U7-F1
#
_cell.length_a   1.000
_cell.length_b   1.000
_cell.length_c   1.000
_cell.angle_alpha   90.00
_cell.angle_beta   90.00
_cell.angle_gamma   90.00
#
_symmetry.space_group_name_H-M   'P 1'
#
loop_
_entity.id
_entity.type
_entity.pdbx_description
1 polymer ?
#
loop_
_entity_poly.entity_id
_entity_poly.type
_entity_poly.pdbx_seq_one_letter_code
_entity_poly.pdbx_strand_id
1 'polypeptide(L)'
;MFDFKFDWDESLNVGIPFIDEQHQELFSIGRKLEQEILTQCMNADEKYLLKLLCEIREYVTYHFYEEEKVIKELNPHLFVKHKNEHNQFIAWVNSIDCGELLQNPQKKLKEIKEALQKWVFEHILIEDRQALLVEIESMI
;
A
#
# COMPACT_ATOMS: atom_id res chain seq x y z
N MET A 1 -0.87 21.62 -4.62
CA MET A 1 -0.40 20.23 -4.41
C MET A 1 -0.79 19.88 -2.99
N PHE A 2 -1.67 18.90 -2.81
CA PHE A 2 -2.11 18.47 -1.48
C PHE A 2 -0.91 17.79 -0.81
N ASP A 3 -0.44 18.31 0.31
CA ASP A 3 0.65 17.71 1.09
C ASP A 3 0.08 16.55 1.89
N PHE A 4 -0.14 15.43 1.21
CA PHE A 4 -0.61 14.20 1.84
C PHE A 4 0.48 13.63 2.74
N LYS A 5 0.06 13.29 3.96
CA LYS A 5 0.86 12.61 4.97
C LYS A 5 0.27 11.24 5.21
N PHE A 6 1.11 10.25 5.45
CA PHE A 6 0.67 8.90 5.82
C PHE A 6 0.23 8.81 7.28
N ASP A 7 -0.62 9.73 7.71
CA ASP A 7 -1.27 9.72 9.01
C ASP A 7 -2.58 8.92 8.89
N TRP A 8 -2.71 7.87 9.70
CA TRP A 8 -3.92 7.04 9.69
C TRP A 8 -5.11 7.82 10.25
N ASP A 9 -6.26 7.66 9.61
CA ASP A 9 -7.54 8.22 10.05
C ASP A 9 -8.57 7.09 10.08
N GLU A 10 -9.35 6.98 11.16
CA GLU A 10 -10.34 5.91 11.34
C GLU A 10 -11.44 5.92 10.26
N SER A 11 -11.66 7.04 9.56
CA SER A 11 -12.57 7.08 8.40
C SER A 11 -12.11 6.21 7.23
N LEU A 12 -10.83 5.82 7.20
CA LEU A 12 -10.26 4.91 6.21
C LEU A 12 -10.58 3.43 6.50
N ASN A 13 -11.16 3.12 7.67
CA ASN A 13 -11.57 1.76 7.98
C ASN A 13 -12.62 1.25 6.97
N VAL A 14 -12.43 0.01 6.54
CA VAL A 14 -13.38 -0.77 5.73
C VAL A 14 -14.28 -1.65 6.61
N GLY A 15 -14.02 -1.71 7.92
CA GLY A 15 -14.87 -2.40 8.90
C GLY A 15 -14.49 -3.86 9.13
N ILE A 16 -13.36 -4.31 8.59
CA ILE A 16 -12.81 -5.66 8.79
C ILE A 16 -11.50 -5.48 9.58
N PRO A 17 -11.49 -5.76 10.90
CA PRO A 17 -10.40 -5.32 11.79
C PRO A 17 -9.00 -5.69 11.33
N PHE A 18 -8.79 -6.92 10.85
CA PHE A 18 -7.46 -7.35 10.43
C PHE A 18 -7.02 -6.73 9.08
N ILE A 19 -7.97 -6.32 8.23
CA ILE A 19 -7.66 -5.57 7.00
C ILE A 19 -7.36 -4.11 7.36
N ASP A 20 -8.13 -3.53 8.29
CA ASP A 20 -7.87 -2.18 8.81
C ASP A 20 -6.49 -2.08 9.47
N GLU A 21 -6.09 -3.10 10.24
CA GLU A 21 -4.73 -3.23 10.78
C GLU A 21 -3.68 -3.33 9.66
N GLN A 22 -3.96 -4.03 8.57
CA GLN A 22 -3.04 -4.12 7.44
C GLN A 22 -2.87 -2.79 6.70
N HIS A 23 -3.97 -2.06 6.49
CA HIS A 23 -3.90 -0.71 5.94
C HIS A 23 -3.10 0.24 6.83
N GLN A 24 -3.25 0.16 8.16
CA GLN A 24 -2.46 0.96 9.10
C GLN A 24 -0.95 0.74 8.94
N GLU A 25 -0.53 -0.49 8.65
CA GLU A 25 0.88 -0.77 8.43
C GLU A 25 1.39 -0.34 7.05
N LEU A 26 0.55 -0.35 6.01
CA LEU A 26 0.88 0.35 4.76
C LEU A 26 1.15 1.84 5.01
N PHE A 27 0.36 2.48 5.88
CA PHE A 27 0.58 3.87 6.29
C PHE A 27 1.86 4.02 7.12
N SER A 28 2.17 3.07 8.00
CA SER A 28 3.43 3.02 8.76
C SER A 28 4.66 2.96 7.82
N ILE A 29 4.60 2.14 6.77
CA ILE A 29 5.60 2.08 5.71
C ILE A 29 5.70 3.41 4.96
N GLY A 30 4.56 4.03 4.63
CA GLY A 30 4.50 5.36 4.03
C GLY A 30 5.20 6.43 4.89
N ARG A 31 5.02 6.39 6.21
CA ARG A 31 5.71 7.30 7.15
C ARG A 31 7.22 7.08 7.18
N LYS A 32 7.70 5.83 7.08
CA LYS A 32 9.14 5.55 6.94
C LYS A 32 9.70 6.20 5.67
N LEU A 33 9.01 6.07 4.53
CA LEU A 33 9.40 6.72 3.29
C LEU A 33 9.47 8.24 3.45
N GLU A 34 8.46 8.86 4.06
CA GLU A 34 8.45 10.30 4.34
C GLU A 34 9.63 10.73 5.20
N GLN A 35 9.94 9.99 6.26
CA GLN A 35 11.06 10.29 7.14
C GLN A 35 12.40 10.26 6.40
N GLU A 36 12.64 9.25 5.56
CA GLU A 36 13.87 9.17 4.78
C GLU A 36 13.96 10.28 3.73
N ILE A 37 12.83 10.62 3.10
CA ILE A 37 12.77 11.71 2.14
C ILE A 37 13.10 13.04 2.82
N LEU A 38 12.46 13.32 3.96
CA LEU A 38 12.65 14.57 4.74
C LEU A 38 14.08 14.73 5.26
N THR A 39 14.71 13.64 5.71
CA THR A 39 16.07 13.64 6.24
C THR A 39 17.15 13.53 5.15
N GLN A 40 16.76 13.65 3.88
CA GLN A 40 17.68 13.54 2.74
C GLN A 40 18.43 12.20 2.68
N CYS A 41 17.86 11.12 3.23
CA CYS A 41 18.50 9.82 3.40
C CYS A 41 19.85 9.87 4.15
N MET A 42 20.08 10.91 4.98
CA MET A 42 21.37 11.18 5.60
C MET A 42 21.91 10.02 6.46
N ASN A 43 21.01 9.26 7.08
CA ASN A 43 21.34 8.12 7.95
C ASN A 43 20.95 6.76 7.34
N ALA A 44 20.52 6.73 6.08
CA ALA A 44 20.08 5.51 5.42
C ALA A 44 21.28 4.84 4.71
N ASP A 45 21.85 3.83 5.36
CA ASP A 45 22.86 3.00 4.70
C ASP A 45 22.23 2.05 3.65
N GLU A 46 23.08 1.45 2.81
CA GLU A 46 22.62 0.57 1.73
C GLU A 46 21.77 -0.60 2.26
N LYS A 47 22.16 -1.19 3.38
CA LYS A 47 21.46 -2.33 3.99
C LYS A 47 20.06 -1.93 4.42
N TYR A 48 19.92 -0.76 5.04
CA TYR A 48 18.65 -0.22 5.46
C TYR A 48 17.74 0.07 4.26
N LEU A 49 18.25 0.72 3.20
CA LEU A 49 17.47 1.01 1.99
C LEU A 49 16.95 -0.26 1.31
N LEU A 50 17.81 -1.28 1.19
CA LEU A 50 17.41 -2.57 0.63
C LEU A 50 16.38 -3.28 1.52
N LYS A 51 16.53 -3.17 2.85
CA LYS A 51 15.56 -3.73 3.79
C LYS A 51 14.21 -3.03 3.67
N LEU A 52 14.18 -1.71 3.53
CA LEU A 52 12.95 -0.94 3.34
C LEU A 52 12.24 -1.34 2.04
N LEU A 53 12.97 -1.48 0.93
CA LEU A 53 12.39 -1.96 -0.33
C LEU A 53 11.86 -3.39 -0.22
N CYS A 54 12.58 -4.26 0.49
CA CYS A 54 12.14 -5.63 0.76
C CYS A 54 10.85 -5.64 1.59
N GLU A 55 10.81 -4.84 2.66
CA GLU A 55 9.63 -4.68 3.52
C GLU A 55 8.41 -4.26 2.69
N ILE A 56 8.55 -3.28 1.79
CA ILE A 56 7.46 -2.84 0.92
C ILE A 56 6.96 -3.99 0.03
N ARG A 57 7.86 -4.72 -0.63
CA ARG A 57 7.52 -5.85 -1.52
C ARG A 57 6.78 -6.96 -0.79
N GLU A 58 7.30 -7.35 0.36
CA GLU A 58 6.71 -8.41 1.18
C GLU A 58 5.34 -7.99 1.70
N TYR A 59 5.25 -6.76 2.21
CA TYR A 59 4.04 -6.27 2.85
C TYR A 59 2.89 -6.10 1.86
N VAL A 60 3.13 -5.48 0.70
CA VAL A 60 2.08 -5.30 -0.33
C VAL A 60 1.57 -6.66 -0.84
N THR A 61 2.48 -7.61 -1.04
CA THR A 61 2.12 -8.96 -1.49
C THR A 61 1.29 -9.69 -0.43
N TYR A 62 1.69 -9.61 0.83
CA TYR A 62 0.99 -10.23 1.95
C TYR A 62 -0.41 -9.63 2.14
N HIS A 63 -0.52 -8.31 2.20
CA HIS A 63 -1.79 -7.61 2.39
C HIS A 63 -2.77 -7.94 1.27
N PHE A 64 -2.35 -7.83 0.00
CA PHE A 64 -3.21 -8.15 -1.14
C PHE A 64 -3.67 -9.61 -1.14
N TYR A 65 -2.81 -10.54 -0.72
CA TYR A 65 -3.19 -11.96 -0.62
C TYR A 65 -4.28 -12.19 0.43
N GLU A 66 -4.19 -11.57 1.61
CA GLU A 66 -5.21 -11.72 2.65
C GLU A 66 -6.52 -11.05 2.26
N GLU A 67 -6.46 -9.85 1.68
CA GLU A 67 -7.63 -9.14 1.19
C GLU A 67 -8.34 -9.89 0.05
N GLU A 68 -7.58 -10.43 -0.90
CA GLU A 68 -8.09 -11.23 -2.01
C GLU A 68 -8.92 -12.43 -1.53
N LYS A 69 -8.53 -13.07 -0.41
CA LYS A 69 -9.34 -14.15 0.18
C LYS A 69 -10.69 -13.63 0.65
N VAL A 70 -10.71 -12.48 1.32
CA VAL A 70 -11.94 -11.87 1.82
C VAL A 70 -12.85 -11.48 0.67
N ILE A 71 -12.32 -10.75 -0.32
CA ILE A 71 -13.09 -10.30 -1.48
C ILE A 71 -13.63 -11.48 -2.28
N LYS A 72 -12.88 -12.57 -2.42
CA LYS A 72 -13.35 -13.76 -3.12
C LYS A 72 -14.58 -14.39 -2.46
N GLU A 73 -14.67 -14.36 -1.13
CA GLU A 73 -15.81 -14.89 -0.39
C GLU A 73 -16.98 -13.91 -0.33
N LEU A 74 -16.72 -12.61 -0.11
CA LEU A 74 -17.77 -11.59 0.02
C LEU A 74 -18.31 -11.11 -1.34
N ASN A 75 -17.43 -10.85 -2.29
CA ASN A 75 -17.73 -10.18 -3.57
C ASN A 75 -16.99 -10.83 -4.76
N PRO A 76 -17.26 -12.10 -5.09
CA PRO A 76 -16.53 -12.85 -6.13
C PRO A 76 -16.60 -12.23 -7.54
N HIS A 77 -17.62 -11.40 -7.80
CA HIS A 77 -17.79 -10.70 -9.08
C HIS A 77 -16.80 -9.53 -9.25
N LEU A 78 -16.31 -8.94 -8.16
CA LEU A 78 -15.27 -7.88 -8.17
C LEU A 78 -13.86 -8.45 -8.11
N PHE A 79 -13.69 -9.66 -7.57
CA PHE A 79 -12.41 -10.31 -7.33
C PHE A 79 -11.43 -10.27 -8.51
N VAL A 80 -11.90 -10.58 -9.73
CA VAL A 80 -11.00 -10.66 -10.91
C VAL A 80 -10.41 -9.30 -11.26
N LYS A 81 -11.21 -8.22 -11.21
CA LYS A 81 -10.76 -6.85 -11.47
C LYS A 81 -9.77 -6.43 -10.39
N HIS A 82 -10.15 -6.60 -9.13
CA HIS A 82 -9.39 -6.21 -7.95
C HIS A 82 -8.00 -6.86 -7.90
N LYS A 83 -7.97 -8.19 -8.09
CA LYS A 83 -6.72 -8.96 -8.17
C LYS A 83 -5.82 -8.51 -9.32
N ASN A 84 -6.40 -8.06 -10.44
CA ASN A 84 -5.60 -7.56 -11.56
C ASN A 84 -4.90 -6.23 -11.23
N GLU A 85 -5.55 -5.35 -10.49
CA GLU A 85 -4.94 -4.11 -9.97
C GLU A 85 -3.82 -4.43 -8.98
N HIS A 86 -4.06 -5.35 -8.04
CA HIS A 86 -3.04 -5.87 -7.11
C HIS A 86 -1.81 -6.41 -7.84
N ASN A 87 -2.01 -7.27 -8.84
CA ASN A 87 -0.92 -7.86 -9.61
C ASN A 87 -0.08 -6.79 -10.34
N GLN A 88 -0.72 -5.73 -10.85
CA GLN A 88 0.00 -4.63 -11.50
C GLN A 88 0.86 -3.86 -10.51
N PHE A 89 0.34 -3.59 -9.31
CA PHE A 89 1.10 -2.90 -8.28
C PHE A 89 2.26 -3.75 -7.76
N ILE A 90 2.02 -5.04 -7.47
CA ILE A 90 3.08 -5.99 -7.11
C ILE A 90 4.17 -6.04 -8.19
N ALA A 91 3.78 -6.16 -9.47
CA ALA A 91 4.74 -6.20 -10.57
C ALA A 91 5.57 -4.91 -10.64
N TRP A 92 4.94 -3.75 -10.44
CA TRP A 92 5.62 -2.47 -10.41
C TRP A 92 6.61 -2.36 -9.24
N VAL A 93 6.21 -2.68 -8.00
CA VAL A 93 7.12 -2.64 -6.83
C VAL A 93 8.30 -3.63 -7.01
N ASN A 94 8.04 -4.81 -7.58
CA ASN A 94 9.09 -5.79 -7.87
C ASN A 94 10.02 -5.35 -9.01
N SER A 95 9.56 -4.48 -9.91
CA SER A 95 10.38 -3.95 -11.00
C SER A 95 11.40 -2.88 -10.55
N ILE A 96 11.26 -2.35 -9.34
CA ILE A 96 12.18 -1.34 -8.80
C ILE A 96 13.59 -1.92 -8.71
N ASP A 97 14.54 -1.33 -9.44
CA ASP A 97 15.91 -1.81 -9.42
C ASP A 97 16.64 -1.42 -8.12
N CYS A 98 17.29 -2.39 -7.49
CA CYS A 98 18.04 -2.17 -6.26
C CYS A 98 19.25 -1.25 -6.50
N GLY A 99 19.93 -1.36 -7.64
CA GLY A 99 21.06 -0.50 -8.00
C GLY A 99 20.64 0.95 -8.21
N GLU A 100 19.53 1.19 -8.90
CA GLU A 100 18.95 2.53 -9.05
C GLU A 100 18.56 3.15 -7.70
N LEU A 101 17.98 2.35 -6.81
CA LEU A 101 17.67 2.78 -5.43
C LEU A 101 18.93 3.23 -4.71
N LEU A 102 20.01 2.46 -4.76
CA LEU A 102 21.26 2.80 -4.08
C LEU A 102 21.98 3.98 -4.73
N GLN A 103 21.90 4.13 -6.05
CA GLN A 103 22.53 5.23 -6.78
C GLN A 103 21.85 6.57 -6.53
N ASN A 104 20.51 6.59 -6.42
CA ASN A 104 19.75 7.80 -6.14
C ASN A 104 18.57 7.54 -5.18
N PRO A 105 18.85 7.33 -3.87
CA PRO A 105 17.84 6.94 -2.89
C PRO A 105 16.71 7.94 -2.81
N GLN A 106 17.04 9.24 -2.73
CA GLN A 106 16.07 10.32 -2.64
C GLN A 106 15.06 10.31 -3.78
N LYS A 107 15.52 10.14 -5.03
CA LYS A 107 14.62 10.10 -6.18
C LYS A 107 13.73 8.86 -6.14
N LYS A 108 14.31 7.68 -5.92
CA LYS A 108 13.55 6.43 -5.92
C LYS A 108 12.55 6.35 -4.77
N LEU A 109 12.93 6.73 -3.56
CA LEU A 109 12.00 6.75 -2.42
C LEU A 109 10.82 7.71 -2.65
N LYS A 110 11.03 8.85 -3.32
CA LYS A 110 9.93 9.75 -3.72
C LYS A 110 8.97 9.11 -4.72
N GLU A 111 9.49 8.45 -5.75
CA GLU A 111 8.65 7.73 -6.71
C GLU A 111 7.83 6.62 -6.01
N ILE A 112 8.44 5.91 -5.06
CA ILE A 112 7.77 4.90 -4.24
C ILE A 112 6.68 5.52 -3.36
N LYS A 113 6.98 6.61 -2.67
CA LYS A 113 6.00 7.35 -1.86
C LYS A 113 4.83 7.81 -2.72
N GLU A 114 5.08 8.39 -3.88
CA GLU A 114 4.04 8.88 -4.80
C GLU A 114 3.14 7.75 -5.31
N ALA A 115 3.72 6.61 -5.65
CA ALA A 115 2.95 5.43 -6.06
C ALA A 115 2.10 4.86 -4.93
N LEU A 116 2.65 4.76 -3.72
CA LEU A 116 1.92 4.28 -2.54
C LEU A 116 0.82 5.26 -2.14
N GLN A 117 1.07 6.57 -2.22
CA GLN A 117 0.07 7.60 -1.99
C GLN A 117 -1.06 7.48 -3.00
N LYS A 118 -0.74 7.32 -4.28
CA LYS A 118 -1.73 7.09 -5.33
C LYS A 118 -2.56 5.83 -5.03
N TRP A 119 -1.91 4.75 -4.60
CA TRP A 119 -2.58 3.51 -4.19
C TRP A 119 -3.58 3.74 -3.06
N VAL A 120 -3.21 4.49 -2.02
CA VAL A 120 -4.15 4.85 -0.95
C VAL A 120 -5.39 5.57 -1.49
N PHE A 121 -5.20 6.57 -2.37
CA PHE A 121 -6.31 7.39 -2.85
C PHE A 121 -7.20 6.71 -3.87
N GLU A 122 -6.62 5.92 -4.76
CA GLU A 122 -7.33 5.32 -5.89
C GLU A 122 -7.79 3.89 -5.62
N HIS A 123 -7.05 3.14 -4.78
CA HIS A 123 -7.33 1.74 -4.49
C HIS A 123 -8.01 1.58 -3.13
N ILE A 124 -7.35 1.96 -2.03
CA ILE A 124 -7.90 1.75 -0.67
C ILE A 124 -9.20 2.51 -0.46
N LEU A 125 -9.23 3.79 -0.83
CA LEU A 125 -10.41 4.63 -0.60
C LEU A 125 -11.62 4.29 -1.48
N ILE A 126 -11.40 3.60 -2.60
CA ILE A 126 -12.42 3.39 -3.64
C ILE A 126 -12.67 1.90 -3.83
N GLU A 127 -11.68 1.16 -4.34
CA GLU A 127 -11.80 -0.25 -4.71
C GLU A 127 -11.94 -1.14 -3.46
N ASP A 128 -11.08 -0.99 -2.44
CA ASP A 128 -11.16 -1.83 -1.23
C ASP A 128 -12.46 -1.56 -0.46
N ARG A 129 -12.82 -0.28 -0.33
CA ARG A 129 -14.10 0.11 0.27
C ARG A 129 -15.28 -0.50 -0.49
N GLN A 130 -15.28 -0.48 -1.82
CA GLN A 130 -16.35 -1.09 -2.61
C GLN A 130 -16.38 -2.63 -2.49
N ALA A 131 -15.21 -3.27 -2.48
CA ALA A 131 -15.09 -4.73 -2.52
C ALA A 131 -15.23 -5.40 -1.14
N LEU A 132 -15.02 -4.65 -0.06
CA LEU A 132 -15.06 -5.16 1.32
C LEU A 132 -16.26 -4.67 2.13
N LEU A 133 -16.91 -3.57 1.73
CA LEU A 133 -18.17 -3.18 2.36
C LEU A 133 -19.22 -4.24 2.12
N VAL A 134 -19.78 -4.74 3.23
CA VAL A 134 -21.00 -5.54 3.20
C VAL A 134 -22.16 -4.55 3.23
N GLU A 135 -22.90 -4.43 2.14
CA GLU A 135 -24.19 -3.75 2.17
C GLU A 135 -25.09 -4.49 3.18
N ILE A 136 -25.44 -3.82 4.28
CA ILE A 136 -26.53 -4.26 5.15
C ILE A 136 -27.86 -3.94 4.44
N GLU A 137 -28.09 -4.53 3.27
CA GLU A 137 -29.37 -4.47 2.57
C GLU A 137 -29.75 -5.86 2.08
N SER A 138 -30.30 -6.67 3.00
CA SER A 138 -31.41 -7.63 2.74
C SER A 138 -31.68 -8.58 3.91
N MET A 139 -31.84 -8.05 5.14
CA MET A 139 -32.52 -8.75 6.24
C MET A 139 -33.60 -7.89 6.91
N ILE A 140 -34.25 -7.02 6.14
CA ILE A 140 -35.54 -6.39 6.50
C ILE A 140 -36.48 -6.50 5.30
#